data_AF-X0YZ91-F1
#
_entry.id   AF-X0YZ91-F1
#
_cell.length_a   1.000
_cell.length_b   1.000
_cell.length_c   1.000
_cell.angle_alpha   90.00
_cell.angle_beta   90.00
_cell.angle_gamma   90.00
#
_symmetry.space_group_name_H-M   'P 1'
#
loop_
_entity.id
_entity.type
_entity.pdbx_description
1 polymer ?
#
loop_
_entity_poly.entity_id
_entity_poly.type
_entity_poly.pdbx_seq_one_letter_code
_entity_poly.pdbx_strand_id
1 'polypeptide(L)'
;MGPVRAKKFDVKVTVLQPYRNYKDIKGIIGESKLNTMVKKISLDVFQLIAEAEARIHGYDIDEIHFHEVGAVDSIIDIVSTAIGIKSLGIESYYSSKIPLGSGFVDSSHGKLPVPAPATVEILKGIPVCTGIFDYEVTTPTGAAIIKTLAAKFGGIRCMEIEKVGYGAGSKVKKEIPDVLRVLKGVIKDKYRLKAEDLIVLSANIDDSTPEIMGYLQENLLKNKVLDVWTEQIYMKKNRPAFKLCG
;
A
#
# COMPACT_ATOMS: atom_id res chain seq x y z
N MET A 1 11.33 22.15 -21.86
CA MET A 1 11.10 21.54 -20.52
C MET A 1 12.42 20.95 -20.06
N GLY A 2 12.92 21.34 -18.87
CA GLY A 2 14.19 20.83 -18.32
C GLY A 2 14.01 19.46 -17.63
N PRO A 3 15.10 18.68 -17.44
CA PRO A 3 15.04 17.35 -16.84
C PRO A 3 14.75 17.42 -15.32
N VAL A 4 14.05 16.39 -14.80
CA VAL A 4 13.91 16.19 -13.35
C VAL A 4 15.23 15.67 -12.78
N ARG A 5 15.78 16.34 -11.77
CA ARG A 5 16.99 15.88 -11.08
C ARG A 5 16.65 14.80 -10.07
N ALA A 6 17.28 13.63 -10.19
CA ALA A 6 17.10 12.49 -9.30
C ALA A 6 18.45 11.85 -8.95
N LYS A 7 18.51 11.13 -7.82
CA LYS A 7 19.71 10.37 -7.42
C LYS A 7 19.54 8.89 -7.76
N LYS A 8 20.58 8.28 -8.30
CA LYS A 8 20.63 6.83 -8.52
C LYS A 8 21.66 6.22 -7.59
N PHE A 9 21.31 5.08 -7.02
CA PHE A 9 22.22 4.23 -6.24
C PHE A 9 22.34 2.91 -6.99
N ASP A 10 23.57 2.50 -7.29
CA ASP A 10 23.86 1.27 -8.02
C ASP A 10 24.83 0.42 -7.21
N VAL A 11 24.45 -0.82 -6.93
CA VAL A 11 25.34 -1.82 -6.32
C VAL A 11 26.10 -2.53 -7.42
N LYS A 12 27.44 -2.43 -7.41
CA LYS A 12 28.29 -3.16 -8.36
C LYS A 12 28.87 -4.39 -7.70
N VAL A 13 28.41 -5.55 -8.15
CA VAL A 13 28.94 -6.84 -7.72
C VAL A 13 30.09 -7.24 -8.63
N THR A 14 31.28 -7.49 -8.07
CA THR A 14 32.52 -7.75 -8.84
C THR A 14 32.93 -9.22 -8.85
N VAL A 15 32.24 -10.09 -8.11
CA VAL A 15 32.56 -11.51 -7.97
C VAL A 15 31.29 -12.36 -8.01
N LEU A 16 31.44 -13.64 -8.39
CA LEU A 16 30.33 -14.60 -8.35
C LEU A 16 29.77 -14.68 -6.92
N GLN A 17 28.44 -14.62 -6.81
CA GLN A 17 27.78 -14.59 -5.53
C GLN A 17 27.48 -16.01 -5.03
N PRO A 18 27.68 -16.28 -3.73
CA PRO A 18 27.22 -17.52 -3.14
C PRO A 18 25.68 -17.54 -3.11
N TYR A 19 25.10 -18.72 -3.27
CA TYR A 19 23.70 -18.93 -2.97
C TYR A 19 23.45 -18.74 -1.47
N ARG A 20 22.36 -18.04 -1.13
CA ARG A 20 21.92 -17.84 0.25
C ARG A 20 20.45 -18.19 0.36
N ASN A 21 20.10 -18.96 1.37
CA ASN A 21 18.72 -19.19 1.75
C ASN A 21 18.25 -18.11 2.75
N TYR A 22 16.98 -18.17 3.13
CA TYR A 22 16.42 -17.22 4.10
C TYR A 22 17.10 -17.30 5.48
N LYS A 23 17.49 -18.50 5.92
CA LYS A 23 18.20 -18.70 7.19
C LYS A 23 19.57 -18.03 7.20
N ASP A 24 20.32 -18.10 6.11
CA ASP A 24 21.61 -17.42 5.95
C ASP A 24 21.46 -15.90 6.08
N ILE A 25 20.44 -15.34 5.44
CA ILE A 25 20.15 -13.89 5.50
C ILE A 25 19.74 -13.46 6.90
N LYS A 26 18.91 -14.26 7.59
CA LYS A 26 18.59 -14.03 9.01
C LYS A 26 19.86 -13.97 9.86
N GLY A 27 20.78 -14.90 9.66
CA GLY A 27 22.08 -14.94 10.35
C GLY A 27 22.89 -13.67 10.08
N ILE A 28 23.12 -13.34 8.80
CA ILE A 28 23.91 -12.16 8.38
C ILE A 28 23.37 -10.87 9.01
N ILE A 29 22.05 -10.65 8.95
CA ILE A 29 21.42 -9.44 9.50
C ILE A 29 21.41 -9.50 11.03
N GLY A 30 21.06 -10.63 11.62
CA GLY A 30 20.96 -10.85 13.06
C GLY A 30 22.28 -10.64 13.81
N GLU A 31 23.38 -11.16 13.25
CA GLU A 31 24.73 -11.09 13.83
C GLU A 31 25.45 -9.76 13.53
N SER A 32 24.92 -8.95 12.61
CA SER A 32 25.51 -7.66 12.26
C SER A 32 25.51 -6.66 13.44
N LYS A 33 26.31 -5.60 13.33
CA LYS A 33 26.32 -4.47 14.29
C LYS A 33 25.23 -3.41 13.96
N LEU A 34 24.28 -3.72 13.09
CA LEU A 34 23.22 -2.79 12.70
C LEU A 34 22.29 -2.49 13.87
N ASN A 35 21.65 -1.32 13.81
CA ASN A 35 20.64 -0.92 14.78
C ASN A 35 19.46 -1.92 14.78
N THR A 36 18.85 -2.15 15.95
CA THR A 36 17.74 -3.09 16.13
C THR A 36 16.55 -2.81 15.22
N MET A 37 16.19 -1.54 14.98
CA MET A 37 15.13 -1.16 14.05
C MET A 37 15.50 -1.48 12.60
N VAL A 38 16.77 -1.26 12.22
CA VAL A 38 17.25 -1.60 10.88
C VAL A 38 17.16 -3.11 10.66
N LYS A 39 17.65 -3.91 11.62
CA LYS A 39 17.54 -5.37 11.58
C LYS A 39 16.09 -5.81 11.43
N LYS A 40 15.19 -5.28 12.28
CA LYS A 40 13.77 -5.61 12.26
C LYS A 40 13.15 -5.33 10.88
N ILE A 41 13.29 -4.11 10.37
CA ILE A 41 12.70 -3.74 9.07
C ILE A 41 13.25 -4.64 7.95
N SER A 42 14.57 -4.86 7.91
CA SER A 42 15.15 -5.72 6.88
C SER A 42 14.65 -7.16 6.97
N LEU A 43 14.56 -7.73 8.17
CA LEU A 43 14.02 -9.08 8.38
C LEU A 43 12.54 -9.17 8.03
N ASP A 44 11.72 -8.17 8.38
CA ASP A 44 10.30 -8.13 8.02
C ASP A 44 10.10 -8.11 6.49
N VAL A 45 10.95 -7.37 5.75
CA VAL A 45 10.93 -7.36 4.28
C VAL A 45 11.34 -8.73 3.72
N PHE A 46 12.46 -9.30 4.19
CA PHE A 46 12.91 -10.62 3.72
C PHE A 46 11.93 -11.73 4.06
N GLN A 47 11.28 -11.66 5.22
CA GLN A 47 10.23 -12.60 5.61
C GLN A 47 9.09 -12.58 4.60
N LEU A 48 8.63 -11.39 4.22
CA LEU A 48 7.51 -11.24 3.30
C LEU A 48 7.84 -11.78 1.90
N ILE A 49 9.09 -11.62 1.45
CA ILE A 49 9.57 -12.22 0.21
C ILE A 49 9.65 -13.74 0.35
N ALA A 50 10.25 -14.25 1.44
CA ALA A 50 10.34 -15.68 1.71
C ALA A 50 8.95 -16.34 1.71
N GLU A 51 7.98 -15.76 2.42
CA GLU A 51 6.60 -16.28 2.45
C GLU A 51 5.95 -16.32 1.06
N ALA A 52 6.25 -15.35 0.20
CA ALA A 52 5.74 -15.33 -1.16
C ALA A 52 6.39 -16.43 -2.03
N GLU A 53 7.71 -16.54 -1.99
CA GLU A 53 8.47 -17.58 -2.70
C GLU A 53 8.07 -18.98 -2.24
N ALA A 54 7.81 -19.18 -0.94
CA ALA A 54 7.37 -20.45 -0.36
C ALA A 54 6.11 -20.96 -1.05
N ARG A 55 5.15 -20.05 -1.21
CA ARG A 55 3.84 -20.36 -1.79
C ARG A 55 3.92 -20.63 -3.28
N ILE A 56 4.78 -19.91 -4.00
CA ILE A 56 4.96 -20.06 -5.44
C ILE A 56 5.64 -21.39 -5.75
N HIS A 57 6.63 -21.76 -4.94
CA HIS A 57 7.43 -22.96 -5.15
C HIS A 57 6.92 -24.21 -4.39
N GLY A 58 6.00 -24.05 -3.46
CA GLY A 58 5.45 -25.15 -2.65
C GLY A 58 6.45 -25.71 -1.63
N TYR A 59 7.40 -24.92 -1.16
CA TYR A 59 8.41 -25.31 -0.18
C TYR A 59 8.14 -24.70 1.20
N ASP A 60 8.75 -25.29 2.22
CA ASP A 60 8.80 -24.69 3.55
C ASP A 60 9.68 -23.43 3.55
N ILE A 61 9.32 -22.42 4.34
CA ILE A 61 9.96 -21.10 4.30
C ILE A 61 11.47 -21.14 4.58
N ASP A 62 11.90 -22.06 5.45
CA ASP A 62 13.29 -22.22 5.84
C ASP A 62 14.11 -23.02 4.81
N GLU A 63 13.46 -23.66 3.84
CA GLU A 63 14.08 -24.42 2.74
C GLU A 63 14.20 -23.58 1.45
N ILE A 64 13.72 -22.33 1.46
CA ILE A 64 13.74 -21.47 0.28
C ILE A 64 15.15 -21.00 -0.02
N HIS A 65 15.60 -21.38 -1.22
CA HIS A 65 16.74 -20.77 -1.87
C HIS A 65 16.27 -19.57 -2.68
N PHE A 66 16.73 -18.38 -2.32
CA PHE A 66 16.42 -17.21 -3.12
C PHE A 66 17.27 -17.23 -4.40
N HIS A 67 16.58 -17.29 -5.53
CA HIS A 67 17.26 -17.28 -6.82
C HIS A 67 17.67 -15.88 -7.27
N GLU A 68 16.86 -14.87 -6.93
CA GLU A 68 17.08 -13.48 -7.37
C GLU A 68 17.28 -12.52 -6.19
N VAL A 69 16.58 -12.77 -5.06
CA VAL A 69 16.59 -11.88 -3.88
C VAL A 69 17.69 -12.24 -2.86
N GLY A 70 18.40 -13.36 -3.06
CA GLY A 70 19.48 -13.83 -2.16
C GLY A 70 20.85 -13.21 -2.46
N ALA A 71 20.94 -12.48 -3.56
CA ALA A 71 22.15 -11.83 -4.02
C ALA A 71 22.48 -10.59 -3.17
N VAL A 72 23.75 -10.19 -3.19
CA VAL A 72 24.27 -9.10 -2.35
C VAL A 72 23.62 -7.75 -2.67
N ASP A 73 23.25 -7.52 -3.93
CA ASP A 73 22.50 -6.34 -4.36
C ASP A 73 21.15 -6.22 -3.62
N SER A 74 20.36 -7.28 -3.59
CA SER A 74 19.07 -7.29 -2.88
C SER A 74 19.22 -7.08 -1.38
N ILE A 75 20.25 -7.69 -0.75
CA ILE A 75 20.56 -7.44 0.67
C ILE A 75 20.93 -5.98 0.89
N ILE A 76 21.80 -5.42 0.06
CA ILE A 76 22.22 -4.01 0.19
C ILE A 76 21.02 -3.08 -0.04
N ASP A 77 20.14 -3.34 -1.01
CA ASP A 77 18.98 -2.51 -1.29
C ASP A 77 18.00 -2.47 -0.10
N ILE A 78 17.66 -3.64 0.45
CA ILE A 78 16.74 -3.75 1.59
C ILE A 78 17.36 -3.14 2.86
N VAL A 79 18.62 -3.46 3.16
CA VAL A 79 19.31 -2.97 4.37
C VAL A 79 19.57 -1.46 4.28
N SER A 80 20.01 -0.96 3.11
CA SER A 80 20.24 0.48 2.91
C SER A 80 18.93 1.26 2.98
N THR A 81 17.84 0.70 2.46
CA THR A 81 16.50 1.27 2.64
C THR A 81 16.15 1.36 4.11
N ALA A 82 16.29 0.27 4.88
CA ALA A 82 16.01 0.27 6.31
C ALA A 82 16.86 1.28 7.11
N ILE A 83 18.14 1.44 6.76
CA ILE A 83 19.02 2.49 7.31
C ILE A 83 18.47 3.89 6.98
N GLY A 84 18.07 4.11 5.73
CA GLY A 84 17.49 5.38 5.28
C GLY A 84 16.19 5.72 6.02
N ILE A 85 15.29 4.74 6.17
CA ILE A 85 14.04 4.86 6.93
C ILE A 85 14.32 5.26 8.38
N LYS A 86 15.21 4.55 9.07
CA LYS A 86 15.64 4.89 10.43
C LYS A 86 16.26 6.28 10.50
N SER A 87 17.06 6.68 9.51
CA SER A 87 17.73 7.98 9.50
C SER A 87 16.78 9.15 9.23
N LEU A 88 15.68 8.92 8.50
CA LEU A 88 14.70 9.96 8.18
C LEU A 88 13.79 10.32 9.36
N GLY A 89 13.66 9.42 10.34
CA GLY A 89 12.88 9.61 11.56
C GLY A 89 11.40 9.87 11.28
N ILE A 90 10.80 9.12 10.35
CA ILE A 90 9.39 9.28 9.96
C ILE A 90 8.50 8.40 10.84
N GLU A 91 7.39 8.95 11.30
CA GLU A 91 6.43 8.23 12.14
C GLU A 91 5.55 7.25 11.35
N SER A 92 5.20 7.59 10.11
CA SER A 92 4.30 6.78 9.28
C SER A 92 4.53 7.02 7.79
N TYR A 93 4.52 5.93 7.02
CA TYR A 93 4.63 5.94 5.58
C TYR A 93 3.29 5.66 4.93
N TYR A 94 3.04 6.32 3.79
CA TYR A 94 1.85 6.13 2.98
C TYR A 94 2.30 5.95 1.53
N SER A 95 1.57 5.11 0.79
CA SER A 95 1.83 4.89 -0.63
C SER A 95 0.58 5.14 -1.44
N SER A 96 0.74 5.63 -2.67
CA SER A 96 -0.31 5.50 -3.68
C SER A 96 -0.56 4.03 -4.03
N LYS A 97 -1.57 3.79 -4.87
CA LYS A 97 -1.73 2.50 -5.54
C LYS A 97 -0.39 2.10 -6.19
N ILE A 98 -0.07 0.82 -6.13
CA ILE A 98 1.21 0.30 -6.63
C ILE A 98 1.10 0.09 -8.15
N PRO A 99 1.92 0.78 -8.96
CA PRO A 99 1.91 0.60 -10.40
C PRO A 99 2.52 -0.74 -10.77
N LEU A 100 1.77 -1.52 -11.52
CA LEU A 100 2.22 -2.75 -12.15
C LEU A 100 2.80 -2.45 -13.53
N GLY A 101 3.58 -3.41 -14.01
CA GLY A 101 4.08 -3.45 -15.38
C GLY A 101 3.28 -4.40 -16.28
N SER A 102 3.77 -4.58 -17.49
CA SER A 102 3.30 -5.58 -18.44
C SER A 102 4.47 -6.15 -19.25
N GLY A 103 4.20 -7.17 -20.06
CA GLY A 103 5.22 -7.86 -20.86
C GLY A 103 5.85 -9.02 -20.11
N PHE A 104 7.16 -9.22 -20.31
CA PHE A 104 7.90 -10.35 -19.76
C PHE A 104 9.28 -9.91 -19.24
N VAL A 105 9.78 -10.60 -18.23
CA VAL A 105 11.14 -10.44 -17.68
C VAL A 105 11.89 -11.76 -17.73
N ASP A 106 13.21 -11.67 -17.95
CA ASP A 106 14.10 -12.83 -17.87
C ASP A 106 14.45 -13.07 -16.40
N SER A 107 14.30 -14.32 -15.98
CA SER A 107 14.52 -14.78 -14.60
C SER A 107 15.34 -16.08 -14.60
N SER A 108 15.76 -16.53 -13.42
CA SER A 108 16.34 -17.88 -13.27
C SER A 108 15.36 -19.01 -13.66
N HIS A 109 14.06 -18.71 -13.69
CA HIS A 109 12.98 -19.62 -14.08
C HIS A 109 12.60 -19.46 -15.56
N GLY A 110 13.45 -18.79 -16.35
CA GLY A 110 13.18 -18.43 -17.73
C GLY A 110 12.36 -17.15 -17.84
N LYS A 111 11.57 -17.03 -18.90
CA LYS A 111 10.83 -15.81 -19.21
C LYS A 111 9.48 -15.79 -18.49
N LEU A 112 9.32 -14.88 -17.53
CA LEU A 112 8.11 -14.79 -16.70
C LEU A 112 7.24 -13.60 -17.13
N PRO A 113 5.90 -13.72 -17.03
CA PRO A 113 5.01 -12.59 -17.28
C PRO A 113 5.20 -11.53 -16.20
N VAL A 114 5.01 -10.27 -16.58
CA VAL A 114 4.94 -9.14 -15.64
C VAL A 114 3.46 -8.85 -15.30
N PRO A 115 3.10 -8.72 -14.02
CA PRO A 115 3.98 -8.73 -12.84
C PRO A 115 4.52 -10.13 -12.53
N ALA A 116 5.78 -10.19 -12.05
CA ALA A 116 6.39 -11.44 -11.65
C ALA A 116 5.56 -12.16 -10.56
N PRO A 117 5.56 -13.51 -10.51
CA PRO A 117 4.75 -14.28 -9.54
C PRO A 117 4.94 -13.83 -8.08
N ALA A 118 6.19 -13.60 -7.66
CA ALA A 118 6.50 -13.11 -6.31
C ALA A 118 5.87 -11.75 -6.03
N THR A 119 5.93 -10.81 -6.99
CA THR A 119 5.28 -9.50 -6.89
C THR A 119 3.77 -9.63 -6.70
N VAL A 120 3.11 -10.54 -7.43
CA VAL A 120 1.66 -10.77 -7.31
C VAL A 120 1.30 -11.33 -5.93
N GLU A 121 2.04 -12.33 -5.44
CA GLU A 121 1.80 -12.92 -4.12
C GLU A 121 2.01 -11.88 -3.01
N ILE A 122 3.10 -11.11 -3.09
CA ILE A 122 3.43 -10.03 -2.16
C ILE A 122 2.31 -9.00 -2.13
N LEU A 123 1.77 -8.56 -3.28
CA LEU A 123 0.79 -7.47 -3.33
C LEU A 123 -0.66 -7.89 -3.08
N LYS A 124 -0.94 -9.16 -2.72
CA LYS A 124 -2.29 -9.57 -2.31
C LYS A 124 -2.84 -8.67 -1.19
N GLY A 125 -4.06 -8.17 -1.39
CA GLY A 125 -4.75 -7.25 -0.49
C GLY A 125 -4.33 -5.78 -0.60
N ILE A 126 -3.37 -5.45 -1.46
CA ILE A 126 -2.88 -4.08 -1.69
C ILE A 126 -3.50 -3.51 -2.96
N PRO A 127 -3.97 -2.24 -2.98
CA PRO A 127 -4.52 -1.66 -4.19
C PRO A 127 -3.42 -1.44 -5.23
N VAL A 128 -3.57 -2.11 -6.38
CA VAL A 128 -2.68 -2.03 -7.53
C VAL A 128 -3.34 -1.31 -8.69
N CYS A 129 -2.54 -0.84 -9.65
CA CYS A 129 -3.03 -0.38 -10.95
C CYS A 129 -2.11 -0.86 -12.07
N THR A 130 -2.69 -1.31 -13.18
CA THR A 130 -1.95 -1.52 -14.42
C THR A 130 -1.66 -0.15 -15.04
N GLY A 131 -0.38 0.22 -15.13
CA GLY A 131 0.03 1.44 -15.82
C GLY A 131 0.24 1.23 -17.32
N ILE A 132 0.77 2.25 -17.99
CA ILE A 132 1.16 2.18 -19.42
C ILE A 132 2.56 1.59 -19.64
N PHE A 133 3.07 0.86 -18.65
CA PHE A 133 4.46 0.42 -18.63
C PHE A 133 4.58 -0.98 -19.25
N ASP A 134 5.44 -1.09 -20.27
CA ASP A 134 5.81 -2.32 -21.00
C ASP A 134 7.00 -3.06 -20.36
N TYR A 135 7.26 -2.80 -19.08
CA TYR A 135 8.34 -3.40 -18.30
C TYR A 135 7.92 -3.59 -16.85
N GLU A 136 8.68 -4.36 -16.08
CA GLU A 136 8.46 -4.50 -14.63
C GLU A 136 8.78 -3.20 -13.89
N VAL A 137 7.72 -2.48 -13.50
CA VAL A 137 7.79 -1.22 -12.75
C VAL A 137 8.03 -1.47 -11.27
N THR A 138 7.28 -2.41 -10.71
CA THR A 138 7.41 -2.83 -9.32
C THR A 138 8.01 -4.23 -9.31
N THR A 139 9.24 -4.33 -8.83
CA THR A 139 9.94 -5.60 -8.60
C THR A 139 9.47 -6.26 -7.30
N PRO A 140 9.73 -7.56 -7.08
CA PRO A 140 9.41 -8.23 -5.82
C PRO A 140 10.00 -7.51 -4.59
N THR A 141 11.25 -7.06 -4.70
CA THR A 141 11.94 -6.29 -3.65
C THR A 141 11.24 -4.97 -3.35
N GLY A 142 10.88 -4.19 -4.39
CA GLY A 142 10.16 -2.93 -4.22
C GLY A 142 8.77 -3.12 -3.61
N ALA A 143 8.06 -4.16 -4.04
CA ALA A 143 6.75 -4.54 -3.50
C ALA A 143 6.83 -4.91 -2.01
N ALA A 144 7.83 -5.70 -1.63
CA ALA A 144 8.03 -6.10 -0.24
C ALA A 144 8.39 -4.91 0.65
N ILE A 145 9.32 -4.06 0.21
CA ILE A 145 9.70 -2.84 0.93
C ILE A 145 8.47 -1.97 1.19
N ILE A 146 7.67 -1.66 0.16
CA ILE A 146 6.54 -0.75 0.34
C ILE A 146 5.41 -1.39 1.15
N LYS A 147 5.18 -2.71 1.02
CA LYS A 147 4.19 -3.43 1.83
C LYS A 147 4.57 -3.48 3.31
N THR A 148 5.85 -3.65 3.62
CA THR A 148 6.32 -3.64 5.01
C THR A 148 6.27 -2.25 5.62
N LEU A 149 6.56 -1.19 4.85
CA LEU A 149 6.67 0.17 5.39
C LEU A 149 5.34 0.93 5.44
N ALA A 150 4.49 0.79 4.42
CA ALA A 150 3.32 1.66 4.26
C ALA A 150 2.20 1.26 5.22
N ALA A 151 1.77 2.20 6.06
CA ALA A 151 0.67 2.01 6.99
C ALA A 151 -0.70 1.99 6.28
N LYS A 152 -0.84 2.75 5.19
CA LYS A 152 -2.03 2.72 4.32
C LYS A 152 -1.65 3.00 2.87
N PHE A 153 -2.46 2.45 1.97
CA PHE A 153 -2.39 2.68 0.53
C PHE A 153 -3.58 3.52 0.06
N GLY A 154 -3.34 4.54 -0.78
CA GLY A 154 -4.39 5.44 -1.27
C GLY A 154 -3.84 6.78 -1.77
N GLY A 155 -4.71 7.76 -1.99
CA GLY A 155 -4.28 9.11 -2.39
C GLY A 155 -3.34 9.76 -1.37
N ILE A 156 -2.61 10.78 -1.82
CA ILE A 156 -1.81 11.62 -0.92
C ILE A 156 -2.74 12.21 0.16
N ARG A 157 -2.33 12.10 1.43
CA ARG A 157 -3.07 12.72 2.53
C ARG A 157 -2.92 14.24 2.47
N CYS A 158 -3.92 14.96 2.96
CA CYS A 158 -3.80 16.40 3.16
C CYS A 158 -2.68 16.67 4.18
N MET A 159 -1.55 17.20 3.70
CA MET A 159 -0.33 17.43 4.48
C MET A 159 0.37 18.70 3.99
N GLU A 160 1.16 19.32 4.86
CA GLU A 160 2.12 20.36 4.46
C GLU A 160 3.43 19.65 4.06
N ILE A 161 3.82 19.75 2.79
CA ILE A 161 5.06 19.15 2.27
C ILE A 161 6.24 20.01 2.71
N GLU A 162 7.20 19.42 3.41
CA GLU A 162 8.42 20.08 3.88
C GLU A 162 9.61 19.80 2.97
N LYS A 163 9.73 18.56 2.47
CA LYS A 163 10.84 18.12 1.62
C LYS A 163 10.37 17.14 0.55
N VAL A 164 11.05 17.17 -0.58
CA VAL A 164 10.82 16.27 -1.71
C VAL A 164 12.13 15.59 -2.09
N GLY A 165 12.08 14.28 -2.31
CA GLY A 165 13.19 13.49 -2.81
C GLY A 165 12.80 12.73 -4.08
N TYR A 166 13.77 12.55 -4.97
CA TYR A 166 13.63 11.76 -6.20
C TYR A 166 14.76 10.74 -6.31
N GLY A 167 14.40 9.47 -6.41
CA GLY A 167 15.28 8.36 -6.74
C GLY A 167 15.08 7.96 -8.20
N ALA A 168 16.15 7.80 -8.97
CA ALA A 168 16.09 7.35 -10.37
C ALA A 168 16.23 5.82 -10.45
N GLY A 169 15.40 5.20 -11.29
CA GLY A 169 15.60 3.84 -11.73
C GLY A 169 16.60 3.75 -12.89
N SER A 170 16.59 2.60 -13.57
CA SER A 170 17.54 2.27 -14.65
C SER A 170 16.94 2.37 -16.04
N LYS A 171 15.62 2.55 -16.18
CA LYS A 171 14.95 2.60 -17.49
C LYS A 171 15.12 3.98 -18.10
N VAL A 172 15.63 4.03 -19.33
CA VAL A 172 15.89 5.27 -20.09
C VAL A 172 14.94 5.33 -21.29
N LYS A 173 14.57 6.54 -21.74
CA LYS A 173 13.69 6.81 -22.91
C LYS A 173 12.26 6.28 -22.75
N LYS A 174 11.52 6.83 -21.80
CA LYS A 174 10.09 6.55 -21.62
C LYS A 174 9.31 7.86 -21.59
N GLU A 175 8.03 7.81 -21.99
CA GLU A 175 7.11 8.96 -21.88
C GLU A 175 6.93 9.40 -20.42
N ILE A 176 7.05 8.47 -19.48
CA ILE A 176 7.05 8.71 -18.04
C ILE A 176 8.48 8.50 -17.50
N PRO A 177 9.04 9.48 -16.75
CA PRO A 177 10.33 9.30 -16.10
C PRO A 177 10.32 8.13 -15.10
N ASP A 178 11.34 7.26 -15.17
CA ASP A 178 11.57 6.16 -14.22
C ASP A 178 12.15 6.72 -12.91
N VAL A 179 11.28 7.36 -12.12
CA VAL A 179 11.66 7.99 -10.85
C VAL A 179 10.65 7.67 -9.75
N LEU A 180 11.17 7.31 -8.57
CA LEU A 180 10.41 7.26 -7.33
C LEU A 180 10.44 8.64 -6.66
N ARG A 181 9.27 9.17 -6.31
CA ARG A 181 9.15 10.42 -5.55
C ARG A 181 8.75 10.15 -4.11
N VAL A 182 9.47 10.74 -3.17
CA VAL A 182 9.15 10.73 -1.74
C VAL A 182 8.79 12.15 -1.30
N LEU A 183 7.64 12.29 -0.65
CA LEU A 183 7.18 13.53 -0.04
C LEU A 183 7.26 13.38 1.48
N LYS A 184 8.06 14.23 2.13
CA LYS A 184 8.14 14.31 3.59
C LYS A 184 7.44 15.58 4.04
N GLY A 185 6.67 15.48 5.11
CA GLY A 185 6.04 16.62 5.73
C GLY A 185 5.13 16.22 6.88
N VAL A 186 4.28 17.15 7.31
CA VAL A 186 3.45 17.00 8.52
C VAL A 186 1.97 16.99 8.19
N ILE A 187 1.23 16.09 8.84
CA ILE A 187 -0.22 16.07 8.82
C ILE A 187 -0.69 16.90 10.00
N LYS A 188 -1.33 18.05 9.74
CA LYS A 188 -1.94 18.88 10.79
C LYS A 188 -3.41 18.54 10.94
N ASP A 189 -3.93 18.57 12.16
CA ASP A 189 -5.34 18.25 12.45
C ASP A 189 -6.33 19.13 11.67
N LYS A 190 -5.99 20.38 11.37
CA LYS A 190 -6.80 21.28 10.51
C LYS A 190 -7.05 20.73 9.10
N TYR A 191 -6.24 19.78 8.64
CA TYR A 191 -6.35 19.13 7.33
C TYR A 191 -6.89 17.70 7.42
N ARG A 192 -7.14 17.18 8.62
CA ARG A 192 -7.89 15.93 8.73
C ARG A 192 -9.29 16.24 8.22
N LEU A 193 -9.63 15.68 7.06
CA LEU A 193 -11.02 15.51 6.68
C LEU A 193 -11.69 14.82 7.87
N LYS A 194 -12.58 15.52 8.57
CA LYS A 194 -13.49 14.87 9.50
C LYS A 194 -14.38 14.00 8.63
N ALA A 195 -14.02 12.73 8.51
CA ALA A 195 -14.99 11.72 8.12
C ALA A 195 -15.95 11.65 9.31
N GLU A 196 -17.12 12.26 9.15
CA GLU A 196 -18.23 12.03 10.07
C GLU A 196 -18.91 10.75 9.58
N ASP A 197 -18.89 9.73 10.41
CA ASP A 197 -19.67 8.53 10.15
C ASP A 197 -21.15 8.91 10.30
N LEU A 198 -21.84 9.04 9.17
CA LEU A 198 -23.27 9.31 9.12
C LEU A 198 -24.02 7.98 9.15
N ILE A 199 -24.99 7.86 10.05
CA ILE A 199 -25.90 6.73 10.13
C ILE A 199 -27.26 7.21 9.64
N VAL A 200 -27.90 6.44 8.76
CA VAL A 200 -29.30 6.64 8.37
C VAL A 200 -30.12 5.51 8.97
N LEU A 201 -31.06 5.87 9.83
CA LEU A 201 -32.09 5.00 10.37
C LEU A 201 -33.40 5.26 9.62
N SER A 202 -34.09 4.20 9.24
CA SER A 202 -35.40 4.32 8.62
C SER A 202 -36.42 3.35 9.19
N ALA A 203 -37.67 3.81 9.31
CA ALA A 203 -38.80 3.03 9.78
C ALA A 203 -40.02 3.21 8.85
N ASN A 204 -40.69 2.11 8.51
CA ASN A 204 -41.94 2.12 7.75
C ASN A 204 -43.13 2.11 8.71
N ILE A 205 -44.06 3.04 8.54
CA ILE A 205 -45.19 3.29 9.46
C ILE A 205 -46.48 3.37 8.63
N ASP A 206 -47.36 2.35 8.76
CA ASP A 206 -48.63 2.23 8.02
C ASP A 206 -49.87 2.50 8.87
N ASP A 207 -49.69 2.84 10.15
CA ASP A 207 -50.76 3.01 11.14
C ASP A 207 -50.73 4.38 11.85
N SER A 208 -50.07 5.37 11.25
CA SER A 208 -49.95 6.73 11.78
C SER A 208 -50.51 7.79 10.83
N THR A 209 -50.89 8.94 11.38
CA THR A 209 -51.41 10.09 10.62
C THR A 209 -50.31 11.07 10.23
N PRO A 210 -50.54 11.93 9.22
CA PRO A 210 -49.60 12.99 8.83
C PRO A 210 -49.25 13.95 9.99
N GLU A 211 -50.21 14.26 10.88
CA GLU A 211 -50.00 15.15 12.02
C GLU A 211 -49.03 14.55 13.04
N ILE A 212 -49.15 13.25 13.32
CA ILE A 212 -48.23 12.52 14.19
C ILE A 212 -46.83 12.44 13.54
N MET A 213 -46.75 12.25 12.22
CA MET A 213 -45.48 12.26 11.50
C MET A 213 -44.79 13.63 11.56
N GLY A 214 -45.55 14.72 11.40
CA GLY A 214 -45.03 16.08 11.56
C GLY A 214 -44.49 16.33 12.97
N TYR A 215 -45.26 15.95 14.00
CA TYR A 215 -44.82 16.04 15.39
C TYR A 215 -43.55 15.22 15.67
N LEU A 216 -43.46 14.00 15.11
CA LEU A 216 -42.29 13.13 15.25
C LEU A 216 -41.06 13.72 14.56
N GLN A 217 -41.19 14.27 13.35
CA GLN A 217 -40.10 14.94 12.63
C GLN A 217 -39.53 16.11 13.45
N GLU A 218 -40.40 16.98 13.97
CA GLU A 218 -39.97 18.10 14.81
C GLU A 218 -39.24 17.64 16.08
N ASN A 219 -39.73 16.57 16.72
CA ASN A 219 -39.09 16.02 17.90
C ASN A 219 -37.73 15.38 17.59
N LEU A 220 -37.59 14.69 16.47
CA LEU A 220 -36.32 14.09 16.06
C LEU A 220 -35.28 15.16 15.76
N LEU A 221 -35.65 16.23 15.05
CA LEU A 221 -34.79 17.38 14.78
C LEU A 221 -34.32 18.07 16.07
N LYS A 222 -35.15 18.10 17.12
CA LYS A 222 -34.76 18.62 18.45
C LYS A 222 -33.76 17.73 19.20
N ASN A 223 -33.56 16.47 18.80
CA ASN A 223 -32.77 15.47 19.53
C ASN A 223 -31.40 15.13 18.89
N LYS A 224 -30.72 16.11 18.28
CA LYS A 224 -29.38 15.98 17.67
C LYS A 224 -29.33 15.08 16.43
N VAL A 225 -30.45 14.86 15.76
CA VAL A 225 -30.45 14.28 14.41
C VAL A 225 -29.97 15.34 13.41
N LEU A 226 -29.20 14.93 12.40
CA LEU A 226 -28.66 15.85 11.40
C LEU A 226 -29.70 16.31 10.38
N ASP A 227 -30.59 15.40 9.97
CA ASP A 227 -31.71 15.69 9.07
C ASP A 227 -32.81 14.64 9.23
N VAL A 228 -34.06 14.99 8.91
CA VAL A 228 -35.20 14.07 8.98
C VAL A 228 -36.13 14.30 7.79
N TRP A 229 -36.48 13.24 7.06
CA TRP A 229 -37.41 13.32 5.94
C TRP A 229 -38.38 12.13 5.91
N THR A 230 -39.42 12.24 5.08
CA THR A 230 -40.39 11.18 4.84
C THR A 230 -40.56 10.89 3.36
N GLU A 231 -40.61 9.60 3.01
CA GLU A 231 -40.99 9.10 1.69
C GLU A 231 -42.41 8.51 1.76
N GLN A 232 -43.22 8.74 0.73
CA GLN A 232 -44.53 8.09 0.59
C GLN A 232 -44.36 6.70 -0.01
N ILE A 233 -44.85 5.68 0.68
CA ILE A 233 -44.73 4.27 0.26
C ILE A 233 -46.08 3.53 0.35
N TYR A 234 -46.19 2.38 -0.30
CA TYR A 234 -47.28 1.44 -0.10
C TYR A 234 -46.76 0.18 0.59
N MET A 235 -47.51 -0.31 1.57
CA MET A 235 -47.21 -1.53 2.30
C MET A 235 -48.23 -2.65 1.98
N LYS A 236 -47.99 -3.83 2.56
CA LYS A 236 -48.89 -4.99 2.43
C LYS A 236 -50.35 -4.59 2.70
N LYS A 237 -51.29 -5.30 2.05
CA LYS A 237 -52.73 -4.97 2.09
C LYS A 237 -53.06 -3.60 1.45
N ASN A 238 -52.21 -3.13 0.53
CA ASN A 238 -52.38 -1.90 -0.24
C ASN A 238 -52.57 -0.65 0.64
N ARG A 239 -51.84 -0.60 1.77
CA ARG A 239 -51.93 0.51 2.74
C ARG A 239 -50.95 1.62 2.33
N PRO A 240 -51.43 2.86 2.12
CA PRO A 240 -50.56 4.03 2.08
C PRO A 240 -49.83 4.16 3.43
N ALA A 241 -48.53 4.44 3.39
CA ALA A 241 -47.68 4.47 4.57
C ALA A 241 -46.54 5.49 4.39
N PHE A 242 -45.91 5.85 5.50
CA PHE A 242 -44.74 6.72 5.53
C PHE A 242 -43.49 5.89 5.80
N LYS A 243 -42.41 6.14 5.04
CA LYS A 243 -41.07 5.74 5.45
C LYS A 243 -40.38 6.97 6.02
N LEU A 244 -40.18 6.96 7.33
CA LEU A 244 -39.46 7.99 8.07
C LEU A 244 -37.96 7.67 8.02
N CYS A 245 -37.14 8.65 7.69
CA CYS A 245 -35.69 8.54 7.60
C CYS A 245 -35.03 9.66 8.42
N GLY A 246 -33.93 9.35 9.11
CA GLY A 246 -33.09 10.33 9.81
C GLY A 246 -31.77 9.74 10.30
#